data_AF-A0A261WF48-F1
#
_entry.id   AF-A0A261WF48-F1
#
_cell.length_a   1.000
_cell.length_b   1.000
_cell.length_c   1.000
_cell.angle_alpha   90.00
_cell.angle_beta   90.00
_cell.angle_gamma   90.00
#
_symmetry.space_group_name_H-M   'P 1'
#
loop_
_entity.id
_entity.type
_entity.pdbx_description
1 polymer ?
#
loop_
_entity_poly.entity_id
_entity_poly.type
_entity_poly.pdbx_seq_one_letter_code
_entity_poly.pdbx_strand_id
1 'polypeptide(L)'
;DHEQARLALADSGAVVQCSGYQAVLPTLRDADRLRESKGGLDSDASGCPLDQHGRRLSGLYLFGLGAGLGVDPQLGSEPAFDGRIYGVWQFHHDASRAVLVAVINRLAHKASVVEALCADVFAPQALRLQAG
;
A
#
# COMPACT_ATOMS: atom_id res chain seq x y z
N ASP A 1 36.06 -14.04 3.11
CA ASP A 1 35.29 -12.88 2.60
C ASP A 1 35.62 -11.54 3.21
N HIS A 2 35.49 -11.34 4.52
CA HIS A 2 35.63 -9.99 5.10
C HIS A 2 37.01 -9.35 4.92
N GLU A 3 38.11 -10.13 4.99
CA GLU A 3 39.47 -9.58 4.85
C GLU A 3 39.81 -9.15 3.41
N GLN A 4 39.36 -9.91 2.42
CA GLN A 4 39.52 -9.56 1.00
C GLN A 4 38.72 -8.28 0.65
N ALA A 5 37.49 -8.18 1.15
CA ALA A 5 36.69 -6.96 0.99
C ALA A 5 37.35 -5.74 1.66
N ARG A 6 37.95 -5.92 2.85
CA ARG A 6 38.66 -4.87 3.57
C ARG A 6 39.89 -4.37 2.80
N LEU A 7 40.66 -5.28 2.21
CA LEU A 7 41.83 -4.92 1.40
C LEU A 7 41.42 -4.18 0.12
N ALA A 8 40.38 -4.65 -0.57
CA ALA A 8 39.84 -3.97 -1.75
C ALA A 8 39.31 -2.56 -1.43
N LEU A 9 38.62 -2.40 -0.30
CA LEU A 9 38.17 -1.10 0.20
C LEU A 9 39.33 -0.13 0.48
N ALA A 10 40.41 -0.64 1.08
CA ALA A 10 41.58 0.18 1.41
C ALA A 10 42.35 0.68 0.18
N ASP A 11 42.30 -0.07 -0.93
CA ASP A 11 42.96 0.27 -2.20
C ASP A 11 42.05 1.06 -3.16
N SER A 12 40.79 1.29 -2.79
CA SER A 12 39.80 1.96 -3.64
C SER A 12 39.91 3.49 -3.53
N GLY A 13 39.99 4.18 -4.68
CA GLY A 13 39.94 5.64 -4.75
C GLY A 13 38.53 6.23 -4.50
N ALA A 14 37.49 5.41 -4.63
CA ALA A 14 36.11 5.76 -4.29
C ALA A 14 35.29 4.50 -4.01
N VAL A 15 34.22 4.64 -3.20
CA VAL A 15 33.27 3.56 -2.89
C VAL A 15 31.89 4.02 -3.29
N VAL A 16 31.20 3.23 -4.14
CA VAL A 16 29.80 3.46 -4.50
C VAL A 16 28.94 2.47 -3.73
N GLN A 17 28.12 2.98 -2.81
CA GLN A 17 27.21 2.17 -2.03
C GLN A 17 25.95 1.85 -2.86
N CYS A 18 25.75 0.56 -3.14
CA CYS A 18 24.60 0.06 -3.90
C CYS A 18 23.71 -0.87 -3.07
N SER A 19 23.59 -0.63 -1.76
CA SER A 19 22.84 -1.50 -0.82
C SER A 19 21.32 -1.28 -0.84
N GLY A 20 20.79 -0.54 -1.82
CA GLY A 20 19.39 -0.13 -1.87
C GLY A 20 19.06 1.09 -1.01
N TYR A 21 17.77 1.39 -0.89
CA TYR A 21 17.22 2.52 -0.14
C TYR A 21 16.28 2.01 0.94
N GLN A 22 16.14 2.74 2.04
CA GLN A 22 15.12 2.46 3.06
C GLN A 22 14.11 3.60 3.07
N ALA A 23 12.83 3.26 3.11
CA ALA A 23 11.78 4.26 3.23
C ALA A 23 11.88 5.00 4.57
N VAL A 24 11.91 6.33 4.53
CA VAL A 24 11.73 7.17 5.73
C VAL A 24 10.25 7.44 5.88
N LEU A 25 9.63 6.83 6.88
CA LEU A 25 8.18 6.89 7.05
C LEU A 25 7.79 8.12 7.89
N PRO A 26 6.79 8.90 7.45
CA PRO A 26 6.26 9.98 8.25
C PRO A 26 5.58 9.41 9.51
N THR A 27 5.74 10.09 10.64
CA THR A 27 4.96 9.77 11.84
C THR A 27 3.51 10.14 11.60
N LEU A 28 2.60 9.16 11.69
CA LEU A 28 1.17 9.43 11.68
C LEU A 28 0.79 10.07 13.03
N ARG A 29 0.10 11.21 12.98
CA ARG A 29 -0.49 11.81 14.17
C ARG A 29 -1.84 11.15 14.45
N ASP A 30 -2.12 10.89 15.72
CA ASP A 30 -3.40 10.34 16.20
C ASP A 30 -3.78 8.95 15.63
N ALA A 31 -2.80 8.20 15.15
CA ALA A 31 -2.98 6.85 14.63
C ALA A 31 -1.89 5.90 15.13
N ASP A 32 -2.22 4.61 15.14
CA ASP A 32 -1.26 3.54 15.39
C ASP A 32 -0.15 3.56 14.32
N ARG A 33 1.04 3.07 14.68
CA ARG A 33 2.13 2.94 13.71
C ARG A 33 1.73 1.97 12.63
N LEU A 34 2.15 2.26 11.40
CA LEU A 34 2.02 1.33 10.30
C LEU A 34 3.08 0.22 10.44
N ARG A 35 2.70 -0.99 10.07
CA ARG A 35 3.62 -2.13 10.10
C ARG A 35 4.61 -2.04 8.95
N GLU A 36 5.87 -2.26 9.25
CA GLU A 36 6.96 -2.35 8.29
C GLU A 36 7.30 -3.82 8.00
N SER A 37 7.70 -4.10 6.77
CA SER A 37 8.12 -5.42 6.31
C SER A 37 9.14 -5.29 5.18
N LYS A 38 10.27 -6.00 5.31
CA LYS A 38 11.38 -6.12 4.34
C LYS A 38 11.55 -4.92 3.39
N GLY A 39 11.92 -3.77 3.92
CA GLY A 39 12.26 -2.57 3.14
C GLY A 39 11.11 -1.59 2.84
N GLY A 40 9.88 -1.88 3.24
CA GLY A 40 8.75 -0.95 3.06
C GLY A 40 7.61 -1.17 4.06
N LEU A 41 6.49 -0.49 3.85
CA LEU A 41 5.26 -0.73 4.60
C LEU A 41 4.58 -2.04 4.19
N ASP A 42 3.90 -2.71 5.12
CA ASP A 42 3.18 -3.95 4.84
C ASP A 42 1.80 -3.65 4.21
N SER A 43 1.82 -3.19 2.96
CA SER A 43 0.63 -2.95 2.16
C SER A 43 0.32 -4.12 1.22
N ASP A 44 -0.95 -4.23 0.83
CA ASP A 44 -1.38 -5.17 -0.21
C ASP A 44 -1.10 -4.59 -1.62
N ALA A 45 -1.47 -5.35 -2.66
CA ALA A 45 -1.30 -4.93 -4.05
C ALA A 45 -2.10 -3.66 -4.42
N SER A 46 -3.09 -3.27 -3.62
CA SER A 46 -3.87 -2.03 -3.81
C SER A 46 -3.34 -0.85 -2.99
N GLY A 47 -2.25 -1.04 -2.24
CA GLY A 47 -1.65 -0.02 -1.39
C GLY A 47 -2.34 0.16 -0.04
N CYS A 48 -3.27 -0.72 0.36
CA CYS A 48 -3.93 -0.60 1.65
C CYS A 48 -3.00 -1.16 2.74
N PRO A 49 -2.60 -0.41 3.79
CA PRO A 49 -1.58 -0.85 4.76
C PRO A 49 -2.13 -1.58 5.99
N LEU A 50 -1.26 -2.33 6.68
CA LEU A 50 -1.53 -2.85 8.01
C LEU A 50 -1.08 -1.87 9.10
N ASP A 51 -1.85 -1.80 10.19
CA ASP A 51 -1.36 -1.26 11.46
C ASP A 51 -0.40 -2.24 12.17
N GLN A 52 0.22 -1.78 13.26
CA GLN A 52 1.12 -2.57 14.12
C GLN A 52 0.47 -3.85 14.71
N HIS A 53 -0.86 -3.94 14.73
CA HIS A 53 -1.62 -5.09 15.20
C HIS A 53 -2.00 -6.06 14.07
N GLY A 54 -1.59 -5.78 12.83
CA GLY A 54 -1.90 -6.59 11.67
C GLY A 54 -3.31 -6.38 11.12
N ARG A 55 -4.00 -5.30 11.49
CA ARG A 55 -5.31 -4.95 10.95
C ARG A 55 -5.17 -4.08 9.71
N ARG A 56 -5.95 -4.38 8.68
CA ARG A 56 -5.98 -3.57 7.45
C ARG A 56 -6.73 -2.25 7.69
N LEU A 57 -6.08 -1.13 7.39
CA LEU A 57 -6.64 0.20 7.62
C LEU A 57 -7.56 0.62 6.47
N SER A 58 -8.82 0.18 6.52
CA SER A 58 -9.80 0.42 5.45
C SER A 58 -9.99 1.92 5.15
N GLY A 59 -9.64 2.32 3.93
CA GLY A 59 -9.76 3.72 3.48
C GLY A 59 -8.47 4.52 3.55
N LEU A 60 -7.40 3.96 4.12
CA LEU A 60 -6.06 4.45 3.92
C LEU A 60 -5.44 3.70 2.74
N TYR A 61 -4.94 4.43 1.76
CA TYR A 61 -4.23 3.87 0.62
C TYR A 61 -2.91 4.61 0.45
N LEU A 62 -1.85 3.85 0.25
CA LEU A 62 -0.50 4.32 0.11
C LEU A 62 -0.05 4.13 -1.34
N PHE A 63 0.73 5.08 -1.80
CA PHE A 63 1.44 5.03 -3.06
C PHE A 63 2.81 5.68 -2.84
N GLY A 64 3.83 5.28 -3.60
CA GLY A 64 5.20 5.71 -3.34
C GLY A 64 6.17 4.54 -3.23
N LEU A 65 7.46 4.80 -3.45
CA LEU A 65 8.54 3.83 -3.19
C LEU A 65 8.49 3.26 -1.77
N GLY A 66 8.10 4.10 -0.80
CA GLY A 66 7.96 3.69 0.61
C GLY A 66 6.62 3.04 0.97
N ALA A 67 5.67 2.96 0.04
CA ALA A 67 4.36 2.36 0.31
C ALA A 67 4.44 0.84 0.50
N GLY A 68 5.56 0.21 0.09
CA GLY A 68 5.82 -1.21 0.31
C GLY A 68 4.80 -2.13 -0.37
N LEU A 69 4.40 -1.76 -1.59
CA LEU A 69 3.38 -2.49 -2.35
C LEU A 69 3.69 -4.00 -2.38
N GLY A 70 2.63 -4.80 -2.26
CA GLY A 70 2.76 -6.25 -2.33
C GLY A 70 3.32 -6.73 -3.66
N VAL A 71 3.85 -7.95 -3.66
CA VAL A 71 4.32 -8.60 -4.88
C VAL A 71 3.18 -8.74 -5.87
N ASP A 72 3.33 -8.11 -7.03
CA ASP A 72 2.39 -8.23 -8.15
C ASP A 72 3.02 -9.08 -9.26
N PRO A 73 2.51 -10.30 -9.51
CA PRO A 73 2.97 -11.16 -10.59
C PRO A 73 2.91 -10.52 -11.98
N GLN A 74 2.06 -9.51 -12.18
CA GLN A 74 1.89 -8.85 -13.48
C GLN A 74 2.98 -7.80 -13.76
N LEU A 75 3.62 -7.28 -12.72
CA LEU A 75 4.59 -6.18 -12.83
C LEU A 75 6.04 -6.67 -12.93
N GLY A 76 6.28 -7.95 -12.66
CA GLY A 76 7.61 -8.55 -12.65
C GLY A 76 8.46 -8.10 -11.45
N SER A 77 9.35 -8.98 -11.01
CA SER A 77 10.42 -8.67 -10.06
C SER A 77 11.58 -9.62 -10.30
N GLU A 78 12.76 -9.29 -9.77
CA GLU A 78 13.83 -10.29 -9.64
C GLU A 78 13.31 -11.42 -8.73
N PRO A 79 13.32 -12.70 -9.17
CA PRO A 79 12.74 -13.80 -8.39
C PRO A 79 13.41 -14.02 -7.03
N ALA A 80 14.69 -13.65 -6.91
CA ALA A 80 15.43 -13.70 -5.66
C ALA A 80 15.14 -12.51 -4.71
N PHE A 81 14.44 -11.48 -5.18
CA PHE A 81 14.08 -10.33 -4.36
C PHE A 81 12.80 -10.63 -3.57
N ASP A 82 12.95 -10.72 -2.26
CA ASP A 82 11.85 -11.01 -1.32
C ASP A 82 11.44 -9.77 -0.49
N GLY A 83 11.96 -8.59 -0.86
CA GLY A 83 11.64 -7.31 -0.24
C GLY A 83 10.38 -6.65 -0.81
N ARG A 84 9.97 -5.52 -0.20
CA ARG A 84 8.76 -4.75 -0.57
C ARG A 84 9.06 -3.44 -1.28
N ILE A 85 10.32 -3.20 -1.65
CA ILE A 85 10.69 -2.02 -2.42
C ILE A 85 10.48 -2.35 -3.89
N TYR A 86 9.24 -2.22 -4.33
CA TYR A 86 8.96 -2.15 -5.76
C TYR A 86 9.53 -0.84 -6.28
N GLY A 87 10.67 -0.97 -6.95
CA GLY A 87 11.51 0.13 -7.37
C GLY A 87 10.78 1.12 -8.28
N VAL A 88 11.49 2.21 -8.57
CA VAL A 88 11.11 3.29 -9.49
C VAL A 88 10.46 2.77 -10.81
N TRP A 89 10.80 1.55 -11.22
CA TRP A 89 10.25 0.86 -12.38
C TRP A 89 8.73 0.63 -12.34
N GLN A 90 8.15 0.23 -11.19
CA GLN A 90 6.68 0.13 -11.02
C GLN A 90 6.00 1.51 -11.01
N PHE A 91 6.71 2.53 -10.50
CA PHE A 91 6.23 3.92 -10.55
C PHE A 91 6.04 4.43 -11.97
N HIS A 92 6.89 3.96 -12.89
CA HIS A 92 6.78 4.29 -14.30
C HIS A 92 5.77 3.41 -15.06
N HIS A 93 5.40 2.23 -14.53
CA HIS A 93 4.53 1.25 -15.20
C HIS A 93 3.37 0.77 -14.31
N ASP A 94 2.39 1.65 -14.07
CA ASP A 94 1.00 1.29 -13.70
C ASP A 94 0.65 1.00 -12.23
N ALA A 95 1.59 1.03 -11.28
CA ALA A 95 1.27 0.80 -9.84
C ALA A 95 0.24 1.79 -9.28
N SER A 96 0.23 3.04 -9.77
CA SER A 96 -0.72 4.07 -9.35
C SER A 96 -2.16 3.75 -9.78
N ARG A 97 -2.37 3.02 -10.88
CA ARG A 97 -3.71 2.71 -11.38
C ARG A 97 -4.48 1.82 -10.41
N ALA A 98 -3.84 0.77 -9.88
CA ALA A 98 -4.49 -0.13 -8.92
C ALA A 98 -4.95 0.61 -7.66
N VAL A 99 -4.10 1.50 -7.14
CA VAL A 99 -4.43 2.36 -5.99
C VAL A 99 -5.60 3.29 -6.32
N LEU A 100 -5.56 3.97 -7.48
CA LEU A 100 -6.63 4.88 -7.91
C LEU A 100 -7.96 4.16 -8.11
N VAL A 101 -7.96 2.98 -8.74
CA VAL A 101 -9.16 2.15 -8.91
C VAL A 101 -9.73 1.74 -7.55
N ALA A 102 -8.88 1.35 -6.60
CA ALA A 102 -9.32 0.99 -5.25
C ALA A 102 -9.97 2.18 -4.51
N VAL A 103 -9.38 3.38 -4.64
CA VAL A 103 -9.96 4.61 -4.08
C VAL A 103 -11.31 4.92 -4.73
N ILE A 104 -11.41 4.91 -6.07
CA ILE A 104 -12.65 5.17 -6.81
C ILE A 104 -13.75 4.18 -6.38
N ASN A 105 -13.43 2.89 -6.34
CA ASN A 105 -14.39 1.85 -5.95
C ASN A 105 -14.89 2.06 -4.51
N ARG A 106 -14.02 2.45 -3.59
CA ARG A 106 -14.42 2.74 -2.21
C ARG A 106 -15.32 3.97 -2.12
N LEU A 107 -15.01 5.03 -2.88
CA LEU A 107 -15.84 6.23 -2.92
C LEU A 107 -17.22 5.93 -3.52
N ALA A 108 -17.28 5.17 -4.61
CA ALA A 108 -18.53 4.73 -5.22
C ALA A 108 -19.36 3.88 -4.24
N HIS A 109 -18.74 2.94 -3.52
CA HIS A 109 -19.43 2.14 -2.51
C HIS A 109 -19.97 2.98 -1.35
N LYS A 110 -19.22 3.99 -0.87
CA LYS A 110 -19.72 4.93 0.14
C LYS A 110 -20.91 5.73 -0.39
N ALA A 111 -20.85 6.21 -1.63
CA ALA A 111 -21.96 6.94 -2.25
C ALA A 111 -23.22 6.07 -2.36
N SER A 112 -23.09 4.80 -2.80
CA SER A 112 -24.22 3.89 -2.90
C SER A 112 -24.84 3.53 -1.55
N VAL A 113 -24.03 3.43 -0.49
CA VAL A 113 -24.53 3.19 0.87
C VAL A 113 -25.30 4.41 1.39
N VAL A 114 -24.81 5.63 1.13
CA VAL A 114 -25.52 6.87 1.50
C VAL A 114 -26.84 6.99 0.72
N GLU A 115 -26.84 6.72 -0.59
CA GLU A 115 -28.06 6.73 -1.40
C GLU A 115 -29.08 5.68 -0.93
N ALA A 116 -28.64 4.47 -0.59
CA ALA A 116 -29.51 3.43 -0.05
C ALA A 116 -30.10 3.81 1.32
N LEU A 117 -29.28 4.34 2.24
CA LEU A 117 -29.78 4.83 3.54
C LEU A 117 -30.74 6.01 3.37
N CYS A 118 -30.48 6.95 2.45
CA CYS A 118 -31.40 8.03 2.15
C CYS A 118 -32.69 7.50 1.52
N ALA A 119 -32.63 6.55 0.58
CA ALA A 119 -33.80 5.94 -0.03
C ALA A 119 -34.67 5.20 0.99
N ASP A 120 -34.07 4.50 1.97
CA ASP A 120 -34.80 3.85 3.07
C ASP A 120 -35.43 4.86 4.04
N VAL A 121 -34.78 6.00 4.28
CA VAL A 121 -35.32 7.10 5.10
C VAL A 121 -36.47 7.83 4.41
N PHE A 122 -36.48 7.89 3.07
CA PHE A 122 -37.51 8.55 2.27
C PHE A 122 -38.50 7.58 1.60
N ALA A 123 -38.42 6.28 1.86
CA ALA A 123 -39.40 5.32 1.37
C ALA A 123 -40.77 5.59 2.03
N PRO A 124 -41.83 5.90 1.25
CA PRO A 124 -43.14 6.13 1.83
C PRO A 124 -43.64 4.82 2.47
N GLN A 125 -44.11 4.89 3.73
CA GLN A 125 -44.72 3.80 4.49
C GLN A 125 -46.06 3.29 3.89
N ALA A 126 -46.26 3.39 2.58
CA ALA A 126 -47.53 3.19 1.89
C ALA A 126 -47.80 1.71 1.51
N LEU A 127 -47.24 0.73 2.21
CA LEU A 127 -47.53 -0.68 1.98
C LEU A 127 -47.59 -1.50 3.27
N ARG A 128 -48.46 -1.11 4.21
CA ARG A 128 -48.87 -1.96 5.35
C ARG A 128 -50.37 -1.97 5.67
N LEU A 129 -51.22 -1.58 4.72
CA LEU A 129 -52.68 -1.63 4.89
C LEU A 129 -53.36 -2.22 3.65
N GLN A 130 -53.12 -3.49 3.34
CA GLN A 130 -54.09 -4.37 2.66
C GLN A 130 -53.69 -5.84 2.87
N ALA A 131 -54.05 -6.39 4.03
CA ALA A 131 -54.37 -7.82 4.24
C ALA A 131 -54.82 -7.98 5.70
N GLY A 132 -56.13 -7.85 5.90
CA GLY A 132 -56.81 -7.99 7.19
C GLY A 132 -58.28 -7.66 7.02
#